data_AF-A0A495WEU2-F1
#
_entry.id   AF-A0A495WEU2-F1
#
_cell.length_a   1.000
_cell.length_b   1.000
_cell.length_c   1.000
_cell.angle_alpha   90.00
_cell.angle_beta   90.00
_cell.angle_gamma   90.00
#
_symmetry.space_group_name_H-M   'P 1'
#
loop_
_entity.id
_entity.type
_entity.pdbx_description
1 polymer ?
#
loop_
_entity_poly.entity_id
_entity_poly.type
_entity_poly.pdbx_seq_one_letter_code
_entity_poly.pdbx_strand_id
1 'polypeptide(L)'
;MKSKFMKSMQLLWQASSVTNEEDEVLQEKESARQDCSIDPALAKEYVRALTEEQIPQPLLDKMADLINESIPELVRQSIDKEAEKRNIYNHLLSPFTDYIRFIYEKIQTEGSSQWKQDEIRLKEQVKELNDYIHELSSKQEEFQSQYLSAERQKRALGERVHELEMRIVTFEADKEQSDMEKSALNNKLKVAAVQEKNKADELAALQEEKSRLEQELAKVQQVDLSLPDKLQKATEKAENLQKHLDSVIAKQQDADNAFVTLQTENAGLQDELDQMIAENKELHESLTKVLHAKDDAVRQAVEREEMLKRKVDSLLLEKQQLFDLSVSKENEIESARNELRILTEELEKQKNADKMLTETLDAKARLEAALSESEDQVRSLKQNIGNEERRSGELQSSVKLLESRIDLLEKEKKDVSALLEKKSAELDAQRKQTEETEANLRDMIDIKHQLLVANDMLAAVKAQRQDLFAEVEKEKSERTELQQKLLISEETLRQFENDQQIDRKNIRALMAEIDVLKDELKKNSRDSRFLDEPEELDWLVPTRPDTPEEIARKKAEKKLQEKELMAEEEKTEVKPDPSQMSLW
;
A
#
# COMPACT_ATOMS: atom_id res chain seq x y z
N MET A 1 -32.96 -72.43 -51.04
CA MET A 1 -31.94 -71.47 -50.55
C MET A 1 -31.86 -71.41 -49.03
N LYS A 2 -32.91 -71.01 -48.29
CA LYS A 2 -32.93 -70.81 -46.81
C LYS A 2 -32.14 -71.85 -45.97
N SER A 3 -32.28 -73.15 -46.26
CA SER A 3 -31.53 -74.23 -45.55
C SER A 3 -29.99 -74.09 -45.62
N LYS A 4 -29.42 -73.64 -46.75
CA LYS A 4 -27.97 -73.40 -46.87
C LYS A 4 -27.52 -72.18 -46.05
N PHE A 5 -28.35 -71.14 -45.98
CA PHE A 5 -28.09 -69.95 -45.16
C PHE A 5 -28.14 -70.29 -43.66
N MET A 6 -29.15 -71.05 -43.22
CA MET A 6 -29.26 -71.54 -41.84
C MET A 6 -28.04 -72.39 -41.44
N LYS A 7 -27.62 -73.34 -42.28
CA LYS A 7 -26.39 -74.13 -42.01
C LYS A 7 -25.12 -73.27 -42.02
N SER A 8 -25.04 -72.24 -42.85
CA SER A 8 -23.92 -71.28 -42.85
C SER A 8 -23.85 -70.48 -41.54
N MET A 9 -24.99 -69.99 -41.04
CA MET A 9 -25.04 -69.30 -39.74
C MET A 9 -24.73 -70.25 -38.58
N GLN A 10 -25.24 -71.49 -38.63
CA GLN A 10 -25.00 -72.49 -37.59
C GLN A 10 -23.52 -72.89 -37.49
N LEU A 11 -22.82 -73.00 -38.63
CA LEU A 11 -21.36 -73.20 -38.65
C LEU A 11 -20.59 -71.99 -38.14
N LEU A 12 -21.03 -70.76 -38.46
CA LEU A 12 -20.45 -69.52 -37.93
C LEU A 12 -20.60 -69.40 -36.40
N TRP A 13 -21.75 -69.80 -35.85
CA TRP A 13 -21.97 -69.85 -34.40
C TRP A 13 -21.17 -70.99 -33.73
N GLN A 14 -21.09 -72.17 -34.34
CA GLN A 14 -20.31 -73.29 -33.80
C GLN A 14 -18.80 -73.07 -33.86
N ALA A 15 -18.31 -72.18 -34.72
CA ALA A 15 -16.91 -71.74 -34.74
C ALA A 15 -16.56 -70.71 -33.63
N SER A 16 -17.55 -70.23 -32.87
CA SER A 16 -17.39 -69.16 -31.87
C SER A 16 -17.22 -69.69 -30.43
N SER A 17 -16.57 -70.85 -30.24
CA SER A 17 -16.35 -71.49 -28.93
C SER A 17 -15.21 -70.86 -28.10
N VAL A 18 -14.97 -69.56 -28.24
CA VAL A 18 -13.78 -68.85 -27.74
C VAL A 18 -13.93 -68.44 -26.26
N THR A 19 -15.16 -68.46 -25.72
CA THR A 19 -15.55 -67.91 -24.41
C THR A 19 -14.94 -68.57 -23.16
N ASN A 20 -14.06 -69.56 -23.31
CA ASN A 20 -13.29 -70.12 -22.20
C ASN A 20 -11.81 -69.69 -22.26
N GLU A 21 -11.22 -69.68 -23.46
CA GLU A 21 -9.81 -69.28 -23.65
C GLU A 21 -9.62 -67.76 -23.44
N GLU A 22 -10.61 -66.94 -23.81
CA GLU A 22 -10.58 -65.50 -23.53
C GLU A 22 -10.70 -65.19 -22.02
N ASP A 23 -11.52 -65.92 -21.27
CA ASP A 23 -11.71 -65.70 -19.82
C ASP A 23 -10.47 -66.14 -19.00
N GLU A 24 -9.84 -67.28 -19.31
CA GLU A 24 -8.56 -67.66 -18.68
C GLU A 24 -7.44 -66.66 -19.01
N VAL A 25 -7.33 -66.24 -20.27
CA VAL A 25 -6.33 -65.25 -20.71
C VAL A 25 -6.59 -63.85 -20.12
N LEU A 26 -7.83 -63.51 -19.78
CA LEU A 26 -8.15 -62.29 -19.04
C LEU A 26 -7.77 -62.43 -17.55
N GLN A 27 -8.05 -63.56 -16.90
CA GLN A 27 -7.64 -63.79 -15.50
C GLN A 27 -6.11 -63.82 -15.31
N GLU A 28 -5.35 -64.42 -16.24
CA GLU A 28 -3.88 -64.30 -16.22
C GLU A 28 -3.41 -62.85 -16.37
N LYS A 29 -4.06 -62.07 -17.23
CA LYS A 29 -3.70 -60.65 -17.48
C LYS A 29 -4.11 -59.71 -16.34
N GLU A 30 -5.18 -60.01 -15.61
CA GLU A 30 -5.54 -59.28 -14.38
C GLU A 30 -4.57 -59.62 -13.25
N SER A 31 -4.23 -60.90 -13.07
CA SER A 31 -3.22 -61.35 -12.09
C SER A 31 -1.86 -60.69 -12.35
N ALA A 32 -1.36 -60.75 -13.59
CA ALA A 32 -0.09 -60.14 -13.97
C ALA A 32 -0.06 -58.60 -13.85
N ARG A 33 -1.22 -57.93 -13.91
CA ARG A 33 -1.34 -56.49 -13.63
C ARG A 33 -1.26 -56.18 -12.14
N GLN A 34 -1.74 -57.07 -11.29
CA GLN A 34 -1.75 -56.90 -9.84
C GLN A 34 -0.33 -57.00 -9.25
N ASP A 35 0.50 -57.90 -9.77
CA ASP A 35 1.90 -58.09 -9.36
C ASP A 35 2.86 -56.95 -9.78
N CYS A 36 2.47 -56.10 -10.74
CA CYS A 36 3.32 -55.00 -11.23
C CYS A 36 3.21 -53.70 -10.41
N SER A 37 2.39 -53.66 -9.36
CA SER A 37 2.21 -52.47 -8.51
C SER A 37 3.36 -52.29 -7.51
N ILE A 38 4.51 -51.79 -7.98
CA ILE A 38 5.61 -51.34 -7.10
C ILE A 38 5.06 -50.30 -6.12
N ASP A 39 5.16 -50.58 -4.82
CA ASP A 39 4.67 -49.69 -3.77
C ASP A 39 5.32 -48.29 -3.90
N PRO A 40 4.52 -47.21 -4.03
CA PRO A 40 5.05 -45.85 -4.11
C PRO A 40 5.77 -45.38 -2.83
N ALA A 41 5.68 -46.11 -1.71
CA ALA A 41 6.57 -45.95 -0.56
C ALA A 41 7.95 -46.57 -0.83
N LEU A 42 8.00 -47.84 -1.27
CA LEU A 42 9.25 -48.55 -1.60
C LEU A 42 10.03 -47.83 -2.72
N ALA A 43 9.34 -47.35 -3.76
CA ALA A 43 9.96 -46.55 -4.81
C ALA A 43 10.57 -45.25 -4.28
N LYS A 44 9.95 -44.60 -3.29
CA LYS A 44 10.51 -43.41 -2.62
C LYS A 44 11.67 -43.75 -1.70
N GLU A 45 11.67 -44.88 -1.01
CA GLU A 45 12.81 -45.30 -0.18
C GLU A 45 14.03 -45.65 -1.04
N TYR A 46 13.86 -46.36 -2.16
CA TYR A 46 14.95 -46.60 -3.10
C TYR A 46 15.49 -45.31 -3.71
N VAL A 47 14.62 -44.40 -4.17
CA VAL A 47 15.06 -43.08 -4.67
C VAL A 47 15.78 -42.30 -3.56
N ARG A 48 15.28 -42.30 -2.33
CA ARG A 48 15.91 -41.61 -1.19
C ARG A 48 17.32 -42.15 -0.92
N ALA A 49 17.46 -43.47 -0.81
CA ALA A 49 18.73 -44.16 -0.58
C ALA A 49 19.75 -44.01 -1.72
N LEU A 50 19.31 -43.51 -2.90
CA LEU A 50 20.17 -43.24 -4.06
C LEU A 50 20.31 -41.74 -4.37
N THR A 51 19.52 -40.87 -3.73
CA THR A 51 19.78 -39.41 -3.63
C THR A 51 20.69 -39.04 -2.45
N GLU A 52 20.80 -39.90 -1.44
CA GLU A 52 21.83 -39.79 -0.41
C GLU A 52 23.16 -40.26 -1.02
N GLU A 53 24.03 -39.33 -1.42
CA GLU A 53 25.30 -39.56 -2.15
C GLU A 53 26.36 -40.30 -1.30
N GLN A 54 26.09 -41.55 -0.94
CA GLN A 54 26.92 -42.37 -0.06
C GLN A 54 27.06 -43.79 -0.61
N ILE A 55 28.31 -44.25 -0.79
CA ILE A 55 28.59 -45.67 -1.01
C ILE A 55 28.12 -46.45 0.22
N PRO A 56 27.27 -47.48 0.10
CA PRO A 56 26.80 -48.25 1.25
C PRO A 56 27.97 -48.81 2.06
N GLN A 57 27.99 -48.55 3.37
CA GLN A 57 29.10 -48.93 4.25
C GLN A 57 29.48 -50.44 4.16
N PRO A 58 28.52 -51.40 4.08
CA PRO A 58 28.86 -52.83 3.92
C PRO A 58 29.53 -53.20 2.57
N LEU A 59 29.48 -52.31 1.57
CA LEU A 59 30.22 -52.46 0.31
C LEU A 59 31.62 -51.84 0.43
N LEU A 60 31.73 -50.64 1.03
CA LEU A 60 33.01 -49.97 1.31
C LEU A 60 33.90 -50.82 2.23
N ASP A 61 33.29 -51.46 3.24
CA ASP A 61 33.97 -52.38 4.16
C ASP A 61 34.58 -53.57 3.40
N LYS A 62 33.80 -54.25 2.55
CA LYS A 62 34.29 -55.37 1.73
C LYS A 62 35.35 -54.96 0.71
N MET A 63 35.26 -53.75 0.16
CA MET A 63 36.31 -53.21 -0.72
C MET A 63 37.62 -52.99 0.04
N ALA A 64 37.55 -52.42 1.26
CA ALA A 64 38.71 -52.28 2.13
C ALA A 64 39.27 -53.64 2.57
N ASP A 65 38.42 -54.61 2.92
CA ASP A 65 38.86 -55.96 3.31
C ASP A 65 39.59 -56.68 2.16
N LEU A 66 39.05 -56.65 0.93
CA LEU A 66 39.70 -57.22 -0.26
C LEU A 66 41.05 -56.57 -0.60
N ILE A 67 41.17 -55.24 -0.42
CA ILE A 67 42.44 -54.53 -0.59
C ILE A 67 43.42 -54.96 0.50
N ASN A 68 42.97 -55.04 1.76
CA ASN A 68 43.78 -55.49 2.89
C ASN A 68 44.21 -56.96 2.80
N GLU A 69 43.42 -57.85 2.19
CA GLU A 69 43.84 -59.23 1.89
C GLU A 69 44.95 -59.30 0.83
N SER A 70 45.00 -58.34 -0.10
CA SER A 70 46.04 -58.26 -1.13
C SER A 70 47.39 -57.70 -0.62
N ILE A 71 47.42 -57.15 0.60
CA ILE A 71 48.58 -56.47 1.20
C ILE A 71 49.24 -57.38 2.26
N PRO A 72 50.58 -57.49 2.31
CA PRO A 72 51.27 -58.31 3.31
C PRO A 72 50.89 -57.96 4.75
N GLU A 73 50.66 -59.00 5.56
CA GLU A 73 50.23 -58.98 6.97
C GLU A 73 50.90 -57.89 7.81
N LEU A 74 52.22 -57.71 7.65
CA LEU A 74 53.03 -56.75 8.41
C LEU A 74 52.70 -55.28 8.11
N VAL A 75 52.31 -54.99 6.86
CA VAL A 75 51.89 -53.65 6.42
C VAL A 75 50.42 -53.43 6.79
N ARG A 76 49.58 -54.46 6.66
CA ARG A 76 48.15 -54.48 7.06
C ARG A 76 47.93 -54.13 8.53
N GLN A 77 48.90 -54.43 9.40
CA GLN A 77 48.89 -54.08 10.83
C GLN A 77 49.30 -52.62 11.11
N SER A 78 49.86 -51.90 10.14
CA SER A 78 50.34 -50.51 10.28
C SER A 78 49.51 -49.46 9.53
N ILE A 79 48.45 -49.87 8.81
CA ILE A 79 47.54 -48.97 8.09
C ILE A 79 46.39 -48.54 9.02
N ASP A 80 46.07 -47.24 9.04
CA ASP A 80 44.79 -46.77 9.59
C ASP A 80 43.65 -47.14 8.64
N LYS A 81 42.86 -48.13 9.05
CA LYS A 81 41.69 -48.63 8.32
C LYS A 81 40.64 -47.55 8.08
N GLU A 82 40.54 -46.53 8.92
CA GLU A 82 39.61 -45.43 8.69
C GLU A 82 40.13 -44.46 7.64
N ALA A 83 41.42 -44.07 7.67
CA ALA A 83 42.03 -43.26 6.62
C ALA A 83 41.98 -43.97 5.25
N GLU A 84 42.19 -45.29 5.23
CA GLU A 84 42.05 -46.11 4.03
C GLU A 84 40.61 -46.07 3.50
N LYS A 85 39.59 -46.36 4.33
CA LYS A 85 38.17 -46.27 3.94
C LYS A 85 37.80 -44.87 3.47
N ARG A 86 38.27 -43.81 4.13
CA ARG A 86 38.11 -42.41 3.70
C ARG A 86 38.71 -42.16 2.31
N ASN A 87 39.88 -42.74 2.01
CA ASN A 87 40.54 -42.59 0.72
C ASN A 87 39.86 -43.38 -0.41
N ILE A 88 39.46 -44.64 -0.14
CA ILE A 88 38.65 -45.47 -1.05
C ILE A 88 37.34 -44.76 -1.38
N TYR A 89 36.65 -44.22 -0.37
CA TYR A 89 35.41 -43.48 -0.52
C TYR A 89 35.59 -42.26 -1.44
N ASN A 90 36.58 -41.40 -1.16
CA ASN A 90 36.84 -40.18 -1.95
C ASN A 90 37.15 -40.48 -3.42
N HIS A 91 37.84 -41.59 -3.72
CA HIS A 91 38.19 -41.95 -5.09
C HIS A 91 37.10 -42.73 -5.85
N LEU A 92 36.27 -43.51 -5.15
CA LEU A 92 35.20 -44.30 -5.79
C LEU A 92 33.85 -43.59 -5.86
N LEU A 93 33.60 -42.56 -5.03
CA LEU A 93 32.29 -41.90 -4.96
C LEU A 93 31.84 -41.31 -6.31
N SER A 94 32.68 -40.52 -6.99
CA SER A 94 32.31 -39.95 -8.31
C SER A 94 32.04 -41.07 -9.34
N PRO A 95 32.97 -42.00 -9.63
CA PRO A 95 32.71 -43.07 -10.59
C PRO A 95 31.48 -43.92 -10.28
N PHE A 96 31.19 -44.16 -9.00
CA PHE A 96 30.01 -44.91 -8.55
C PHE A 96 28.71 -44.11 -8.76
N THR A 97 28.66 -42.85 -8.33
CA THR A 97 27.51 -41.94 -8.53
C THR A 97 27.29 -41.66 -10.02
N ASP A 98 28.34 -41.50 -10.81
CA ASP A 98 28.25 -41.30 -12.27
C ASP A 98 27.68 -42.55 -12.98
N TYR A 99 28.08 -43.76 -12.54
CA TYR A 99 27.52 -45.02 -13.06
C TYR A 99 26.06 -45.25 -12.63
N ILE A 100 25.71 -44.92 -11.38
CA ILE A 100 24.31 -44.93 -10.90
C ILE A 100 23.46 -43.96 -11.71
N ARG A 101 23.94 -42.73 -11.95
CA ARG A 101 23.25 -41.73 -12.78
C ARG A 101 23.04 -42.23 -14.21
N PHE A 102 24.04 -42.89 -14.81
CA PHE A 102 23.90 -43.53 -16.12
C PHE A 102 22.85 -44.66 -16.13
N ILE A 103 22.81 -45.52 -15.11
CA ILE A 103 21.77 -46.54 -14.97
C ILE A 103 20.38 -45.89 -14.88
N TYR A 104 20.23 -44.83 -14.09
CA TYR A 104 18.96 -44.11 -13.95
C TYR A 104 18.53 -43.46 -15.26
N GLU A 105 19.43 -42.74 -15.95
CA GLU A 105 19.12 -42.11 -17.24
C GLU A 105 18.74 -43.16 -18.29
N LYS A 106 19.40 -44.32 -18.28
CA LYS A 106 19.04 -45.46 -19.14
C LYS A 106 17.66 -46.03 -18.79
N ILE A 107 17.39 -46.36 -17.52
CA ILE A 107 16.07 -46.89 -17.08
C ILE A 107 14.96 -45.88 -17.37
N GLN A 108 15.20 -44.59 -17.14
CA GLN A 108 14.24 -43.53 -17.40
C GLN A 108 13.97 -43.38 -18.90
N THR A 109 14.97 -43.47 -19.76
CA THR A 109 14.80 -43.35 -21.22
C THR A 109 14.20 -44.61 -21.84
N GLU A 110 14.67 -45.81 -21.48
CA GLU A 110 14.08 -47.09 -21.94
C GLU A 110 12.64 -47.24 -21.46
N GLY A 111 12.38 -46.99 -20.17
CA GLY A 111 11.03 -46.99 -19.59
C GLY A 111 10.13 -45.96 -20.26
N SER A 112 10.56 -44.70 -20.39
CA SER A 112 9.76 -43.66 -21.07
C SER A 112 9.51 -43.96 -22.56
N SER A 113 10.36 -44.76 -23.19
CA SER A 113 10.16 -45.23 -24.56
C SER A 113 9.11 -46.35 -24.61
N GLN A 114 9.21 -47.34 -23.74
CA GLN A 114 8.23 -48.43 -23.60
C GLN A 114 6.84 -47.90 -23.24
N TRP A 115 6.73 -47.04 -22.23
CA TRP A 115 5.46 -46.40 -21.86
C TRP A 115 4.80 -45.65 -23.03
N LYS A 116 5.58 -44.95 -23.86
CA LYS A 116 5.05 -44.27 -25.07
C LYS A 116 4.63 -45.25 -26.16
N GLN A 117 5.35 -46.36 -26.35
CA GLN A 117 4.98 -47.40 -27.31
C GLN A 117 3.71 -48.14 -26.87
N ASP A 118 3.57 -48.44 -25.58
CA ASP A 118 2.35 -49.00 -25.00
C ASP A 118 1.17 -48.02 -25.07
N GLU A 119 1.40 -46.72 -24.79
CA GLU A 119 0.39 -45.67 -24.93
C GLU A 119 -0.12 -45.54 -26.37
N ILE A 120 0.78 -45.60 -27.36
CA ILE A 120 0.43 -45.59 -28.79
C ILE A 120 -0.37 -46.86 -29.14
N ARG A 121 0.13 -48.05 -28.79
CA ARG A 121 -0.56 -49.32 -29.09
C ARG A 121 -1.96 -49.37 -28.46
N LEU A 122 -2.12 -48.89 -27.22
CA LEU A 122 -3.42 -48.84 -26.56
C LEU A 122 -4.36 -47.82 -27.22
N LYS A 123 -3.85 -46.67 -27.69
CA LYS A 123 -4.63 -45.69 -28.46
C LYS A 123 -5.06 -46.23 -29.83
N GLU A 124 -4.20 -47.00 -30.49
CA GLU A 124 -4.51 -47.69 -31.75
C GLU A 124 -5.59 -48.76 -31.54
N GLN A 125 -5.46 -49.62 -30.53
CA GLN A 125 -6.48 -50.62 -30.17
C GLN A 125 -7.82 -49.99 -29.77
N VAL A 126 -7.81 -48.88 -29.00
CA VAL A 126 -9.03 -48.13 -28.69
C VAL A 126 -9.64 -47.51 -29.95
N LYS A 127 -8.84 -47.06 -30.92
CA LYS A 127 -9.36 -46.58 -32.21
C LYS A 127 -9.99 -47.71 -33.02
N GLU A 128 -9.31 -48.85 -33.16
CA GLU A 128 -9.82 -50.03 -33.88
C GLU A 128 -11.15 -50.53 -33.29
N LEU A 129 -11.27 -50.57 -31.96
CA LEU A 129 -12.52 -50.93 -31.27
C LEU A 129 -13.64 -49.91 -31.52
N ASN A 130 -13.34 -48.60 -31.54
CA ASN A 130 -14.34 -47.57 -31.87
C ASN A 130 -14.77 -47.64 -33.35
N ASP A 131 -13.82 -47.82 -34.27
CA ASP A 131 -14.11 -48.00 -35.70
C ASP A 131 -14.98 -49.26 -35.93
N TYR A 132 -14.72 -50.36 -35.21
CA TYR A 132 -15.55 -51.57 -35.22
C TYR A 132 -16.95 -51.36 -34.62
N ILE A 133 -17.07 -50.61 -33.52
CA ILE A 133 -18.38 -50.21 -32.95
C ILE A 133 -19.18 -49.37 -33.95
N HIS A 134 -18.54 -48.44 -34.66
CA HIS A 134 -19.18 -47.65 -35.72
C HIS A 134 -19.60 -48.51 -36.92
N GLU A 135 -18.80 -49.49 -37.33
CA GLU A 135 -19.21 -50.47 -38.35
C GLU A 135 -20.42 -51.30 -37.89
N LEU A 136 -20.45 -51.75 -36.64
CA LEU A 136 -21.59 -52.49 -36.09
C LEU A 136 -22.85 -51.63 -36.00
N SER A 137 -22.75 -50.35 -35.60
CA SER A 137 -23.91 -49.45 -35.57
C SER A 137 -24.45 -49.17 -36.97
N SER A 138 -23.57 -48.98 -37.97
CA SER A 138 -23.97 -48.81 -39.37
C SER A 138 -24.70 -50.06 -39.90
N LYS A 139 -24.16 -51.26 -39.66
CA LYS A 139 -24.80 -52.53 -40.03
C LYS A 139 -26.15 -52.71 -39.31
N GLN A 140 -26.27 -52.27 -38.05
CA GLN A 140 -27.54 -52.29 -37.32
C GLN A 140 -28.58 -51.35 -37.95
N GLU A 141 -28.20 -50.14 -38.34
CA GLU A 141 -29.09 -49.20 -39.06
C GLU A 141 -29.52 -49.76 -40.43
N GLU A 142 -28.60 -50.37 -41.18
CA GLU A 142 -28.93 -51.08 -42.42
C GLU A 142 -29.96 -52.21 -42.19
N PHE A 143 -29.76 -53.06 -41.18
CA PHE A 143 -30.70 -54.13 -40.85
C PHE A 143 -32.06 -53.58 -40.39
N GLN A 144 -32.11 -52.49 -39.62
CA GLN A 144 -33.37 -51.84 -39.23
C GLN A 144 -34.09 -51.25 -40.45
N SER A 145 -33.36 -50.60 -41.36
CA SER A 145 -33.90 -50.05 -42.62
C SER A 145 -34.47 -51.15 -43.53
N GLN A 146 -33.73 -52.26 -43.69
CA GLN A 146 -34.18 -53.45 -44.42
C GLN A 146 -35.42 -54.08 -43.76
N TYR A 147 -35.44 -54.21 -42.43
CA TYR A 147 -36.58 -54.73 -41.69
C TYR A 147 -37.83 -53.86 -41.86
N LEU A 148 -37.71 -52.53 -41.75
CA LEU A 148 -38.81 -51.59 -41.98
C LEU A 148 -39.30 -51.64 -43.44
N SER A 149 -38.41 -51.83 -44.41
CA SER A 149 -38.78 -52.03 -45.82
C SER A 149 -39.55 -53.35 -46.02
N ALA A 150 -39.06 -54.46 -45.47
CA ALA A 150 -39.72 -55.76 -45.55
C ALA A 150 -41.08 -55.77 -44.82
N GLU A 151 -41.21 -55.09 -43.69
CA GLU A 151 -42.46 -54.94 -42.95
C GLU A 151 -43.47 -54.04 -43.69
N ARG A 152 -43.02 -52.98 -44.39
CA ARG A 152 -43.86 -52.20 -45.31
C ARG A 152 -44.36 -53.07 -46.47
N GLN A 153 -43.48 -53.87 -47.09
CA GLN A 153 -43.87 -54.81 -48.16
C GLN A 153 -44.87 -55.86 -47.65
N LYS A 154 -44.65 -56.42 -46.46
CA LYS A 154 -45.57 -57.37 -45.80
C LYS A 154 -46.94 -56.76 -45.55
N ARG A 155 -47.04 -55.48 -45.16
CA ARG A 155 -48.32 -54.77 -44.99
C ARG A 155 -49.02 -54.55 -46.32
N ALA A 156 -48.33 -54.03 -47.34
CA ALA A 156 -48.91 -53.86 -48.67
C ALA A 156 -49.37 -55.20 -49.31
N LEU A 157 -48.66 -56.29 -49.05
CA LEU A 157 -49.11 -57.63 -49.45
C LEU A 157 -50.30 -58.13 -48.62
N GLY A 158 -50.33 -57.86 -47.31
CA GLY A 158 -51.47 -58.18 -46.44
C GLY A 158 -52.75 -57.41 -46.82
N GLU A 159 -52.63 -56.13 -47.11
CA GLU A 159 -53.71 -55.27 -47.63
C GLU A 159 -54.25 -55.83 -48.96
N ARG A 160 -53.36 -56.25 -49.87
CA ARG A 160 -53.74 -56.89 -51.15
C ARG A 160 -54.34 -58.29 -50.98
N VAL A 161 -53.91 -59.06 -49.99
CA VAL A 161 -54.55 -60.33 -49.62
C VAL A 161 -55.96 -60.06 -49.10
N HIS A 162 -56.13 -59.06 -48.23
CA HIS A 162 -57.45 -58.68 -47.70
C HIS A 162 -58.39 -58.12 -48.79
N GLU A 163 -57.87 -57.35 -49.76
CA GLU A 163 -58.61 -56.93 -50.96
C GLU A 163 -59.12 -58.15 -51.77
N LEU A 164 -58.27 -59.18 -51.94
CA LEU A 164 -58.63 -60.41 -52.63
C LEU A 164 -59.60 -61.28 -51.83
N GLU A 165 -59.46 -61.36 -50.51
CA GLU A 165 -60.41 -62.04 -49.60
C GLU A 165 -61.80 -61.40 -49.67
N MET A 166 -61.89 -60.07 -49.54
CA MET A 166 -63.16 -59.34 -49.71
C MET A 166 -63.77 -59.60 -51.10
N ARG A 167 -62.93 -59.63 -52.14
CA ARG A 167 -63.40 -59.90 -53.51
C ARG A 167 -63.89 -61.34 -53.70
N ILE A 168 -63.25 -62.31 -53.06
CA ILE A 168 -63.73 -63.70 -53.02
C ILE A 168 -65.11 -63.76 -52.35
N VAL A 169 -65.28 -63.13 -51.18
CA VAL A 169 -66.57 -63.06 -50.48
C VAL A 169 -67.67 -62.42 -51.35
N THR A 170 -67.36 -61.35 -52.11
CA THR A 170 -68.34 -60.79 -53.06
C THR A 170 -68.69 -61.75 -54.20
N PHE A 171 -67.72 -62.48 -54.75
CA PHE A 171 -67.98 -63.46 -55.81
C PHE A 171 -68.71 -64.71 -55.30
N GLU A 172 -68.53 -65.08 -54.03
CA GLU A 172 -69.28 -66.15 -53.38
C GLU A 172 -70.74 -65.74 -53.19
N ALA A 173 -71.01 -64.50 -52.75
CA ALA A 173 -72.36 -63.94 -52.68
C ALA A 173 -73.04 -63.84 -54.07
N ASP A 174 -72.32 -63.34 -55.10
CA ASP A 174 -72.82 -63.28 -56.49
C ASP A 174 -73.17 -64.69 -57.02
N LYS A 175 -72.36 -65.70 -56.66
CA LYS A 175 -72.59 -67.10 -57.03
C LYS A 175 -73.80 -67.69 -56.29
N GLU A 176 -73.93 -67.47 -54.99
CA GLU A 176 -75.10 -67.92 -54.21
C GLU A 176 -76.39 -67.29 -54.74
N GLN A 177 -76.39 -65.99 -55.04
CA GLN A 177 -77.50 -65.33 -55.73
C GLN A 177 -77.79 -66.01 -57.08
N SER A 178 -76.75 -66.23 -57.90
CA SER A 178 -76.90 -66.87 -59.22
C SER A 178 -77.47 -68.30 -59.13
N ASP A 179 -77.09 -69.07 -58.11
CA ASP A 179 -77.59 -70.44 -57.90
C ASP A 179 -79.02 -70.44 -57.33
N MET A 180 -79.38 -69.45 -56.50
CA MET A 180 -80.76 -69.21 -56.08
C MET A 180 -81.67 -68.77 -57.25
N GLU A 181 -81.17 -67.93 -58.16
CA GLU A 181 -81.87 -67.55 -59.39
C GLU A 181 -82.07 -68.75 -60.33
N LYS A 182 -81.04 -69.58 -60.54
CA LYS A 182 -81.17 -70.85 -61.28
C LYS A 182 -82.20 -71.78 -60.64
N SER A 183 -82.20 -71.90 -59.31
CA SER A 183 -83.18 -72.70 -58.57
C SER A 183 -84.61 -72.19 -58.77
N ALA A 184 -84.82 -70.87 -58.67
CA ALA A 184 -86.11 -70.23 -58.92
C ALA A 184 -86.59 -70.39 -60.38
N LEU A 185 -85.69 -70.29 -61.36
CA LEU A 185 -85.99 -70.54 -62.78
C LEU A 185 -86.31 -72.02 -63.04
N ASN A 186 -85.55 -72.95 -62.46
CA ASN A 186 -85.80 -74.39 -62.55
C ASN A 186 -87.17 -74.75 -61.96
N ASN A 187 -87.54 -74.16 -60.82
CA ASN A 187 -88.88 -74.35 -60.23
C ASN A 187 -90.00 -73.77 -61.11
N LYS A 188 -89.80 -72.61 -61.75
CA LYS A 188 -90.73 -72.08 -62.77
C LYS A 188 -90.86 -73.00 -63.98
N LEU A 189 -89.74 -73.54 -64.49
CA LEU A 189 -89.74 -74.51 -65.60
C LEU A 189 -90.43 -75.82 -65.24
N LYS A 190 -90.24 -76.35 -64.03
CA LYS A 190 -90.98 -77.52 -63.53
C LYS A 190 -92.49 -77.27 -63.47
N VAL A 191 -92.92 -76.10 -62.98
CA VAL A 191 -94.34 -75.72 -62.97
C VAL A 191 -94.90 -75.61 -64.39
N ALA A 192 -94.15 -75.02 -65.33
CA ALA A 192 -94.54 -74.97 -66.74
C ALA A 192 -94.65 -76.38 -67.36
N ALA A 193 -93.66 -77.25 -67.12
CA ALA A 193 -93.67 -78.63 -67.62
C ALA A 193 -94.82 -79.47 -67.04
N VAL A 194 -95.24 -79.25 -65.79
CA VAL A 194 -96.46 -79.87 -65.24
C VAL A 194 -97.72 -79.32 -65.94
N GLN A 195 -97.79 -78.02 -66.23
CA GLN A 195 -98.91 -77.44 -66.99
C GLN A 195 -98.96 -77.94 -68.45
N GLU A 196 -97.82 -78.23 -69.08
CA GLU A 196 -97.75 -78.88 -70.39
C GLU A 196 -98.15 -80.35 -70.32
N LYS A 197 -97.68 -81.10 -69.31
CA LYS A 197 -98.07 -82.49 -69.10
C LYS A 197 -99.58 -82.63 -68.89
N ASN A 198 -100.20 -81.77 -68.08
CA ASN A 198 -101.64 -81.83 -67.86
C ASN A 198 -102.44 -81.68 -69.17
N LYS A 199 -102.01 -80.77 -70.08
CA LYS A 199 -102.61 -80.61 -71.41
C LYS A 199 -102.37 -81.82 -72.31
N ALA A 200 -101.22 -82.48 -72.19
CA ALA A 200 -100.91 -83.70 -72.94
C ALA A 200 -101.74 -84.91 -72.44
N ASP A 201 -101.94 -85.01 -71.12
CA ASP A 201 -102.79 -86.04 -70.51
C ASP A 201 -104.28 -85.85 -70.92
N GLU A 202 -104.76 -84.61 -70.99
CA GLU A 202 -106.10 -84.25 -71.53
C GLU A 202 -106.26 -84.69 -73.00
N LEU A 203 -105.25 -84.47 -73.85
CA LEU A 203 -105.25 -84.90 -75.25
C LEU A 203 -105.18 -86.43 -75.39
N ALA A 204 -104.44 -87.12 -74.52
CA ALA A 204 -104.32 -88.57 -74.54
C ALA A 204 -105.66 -89.26 -74.24
N ALA A 205 -106.42 -88.76 -73.25
CA ALA A 205 -107.74 -89.31 -72.90
C ALA A 205 -108.73 -89.28 -74.07
N LEU A 206 -108.77 -88.16 -74.82
CA LEU A 206 -109.60 -88.01 -76.03
C LEU A 206 -109.18 -88.96 -77.16
N GLN A 207 -107.91 -89.34 -77.23
CA GLN A 207 -107.39 -90.26 -78.24
C GLN A 207 -107.61 -91.74 -77.87
N GLU A 208 -107.63 -92.08 -76.58
CA GLU A 208 -107.96 -93.43 -76.11
C GLU A 208 -109.44 -93.77 -76.36
N GLU A 209 -110.36 -92.84 -76.05
CA GLU A 209 -111.80 -93.01 -76.32
C GLU A 209 -112.09 -93.29 -77.80
N LYS A 210 -111.38 -92.60 -78.71
CA LYS A 210 -111.46 -92.83 -80.15
C LYS A 210 -111.02 -94.25 -80.53
N SER A 211 -109.87 -94.72 -80.04
CA SER A 211 -109.33 -96.04 -80.41
C SER A 211 -110.20 -97.20 -79.93
N ARG A 212 -110.98 -96.98 -78.86
CA ARG A 212 -111.90 -97.98 -78.29
C ARG A 212 -113.06 -98.32 -79.25
N LEU A 213 -113.55 -97.34 -79.99
CA LEU A 213 -114.59 -97.53 -81.02
C LEU A 213 -114.04 -98.24 -82.27
N GLU A 214 -112.78 -98.01 -82.61
CA GLU A 214 -112.11 -98.66 -83.75
C GLU A 214 -111.86 -100.17 -83.49
N GLN A 215 -111.67 -100.59 -82.23
CA GLN A 215 -111.42 -101.99 -81.86
C GLN A 215 -112.64 -102.93 -81.93
N GLU A 216 -113.88 -102.44 -81.90
CA GLU A 216 -115.06 -103.31 -81.99
C GLU A 216 -115.33 -103.75 -83.44
N LEU A 217 -115.01 -102.88 -84.40
CA LEU A 217 -115.24 -103.09 -85.84
C LEU A 217 -114.30 -104.17 -86.43
N ALA A 218 -113.14 -104.41 -85.80
CA ALA A 218 -112.09 -105.29 -86.33
C ALA A 218 -112.25 -106.80 -86.00
N LYS A 219 -113.18 -107.19 -85.12
CA LYS A 219 -113.22 -108.55 -84.53
C LYS A 219 -113.92 -109.64 -85.38
N VAL A 220 -114.28 -109.35 -86.64
CA VAL A 220 -115.17 -110.19 -87.46
C VAL A 220 -114.45 -111.00 -88.55
N GLN A 221 -113.21 -110.67 -88.94
CA GLN A 221 -112.54 -111.30 -90.09
C GLN A 221 -111.33 -112.18 -89.74
N GLN A 222 -111.66 -113.45 -89.47
CA GLN A 222 -110.92 -114.70 -89.71
C GLN A 222 -109.39 -114.79 -89.47
N VAL A 223 -109.06 -115.72 -88.56
CA VAL A 223 -107.84 -116.56 -88.53
C VAL A 223 -108.00 -117.61 -89.67
N ASP A 224 -107.01 -118.09 -90.44
CA ASP A 224 -105.75 -118.74 -90.04
C ASP A 224 -104.75 -118.98 -91.22
N LEU A 225 -103.66 -119.72 -90.95
CA LEU A 225 -102.77 -120.52 -91.82
C LEU A 225 -101.57 -119.85 -92.51
N SER A 226 -100.43 -119.85 -91.80
CA SER A 226 -99.13 -120.28 -92.36
C SER A 226 -98.16 -120.70 -91.25
N LEU A 227 -97.84 -122.00 -91.16
CA LEU A 227 -96.94 -122.57 -90.15
C LEU A 227 -95.51 -122.99 -90.62
N PRO A 228 -95.22 -123.37 -91.88
CA PRO A 228 -93.90 -123.90 -92.25
C PRO A 228 -92.74 -122.89 -92.07
N ASP A 229 -92.98 -121.63 -92.40
CA ASP A 229 -92.00 -120.53 -92.45
C ASP A 229 -91.33 -120.22 -91.09
N LYS A 230 -91.91 -120.72 -89.98
CA LYS A 230 -91.38 -120.51 -88.63
C LYS A 230 -90.13 -121.36 -88.32
N LEU A 231 -89.93 -122.47 -89.01
CA LEU A 231 -88.91 -123.48 -88.64
C LEU A 231 -87.52 -123.15 -89.20
N GLN A 232 -87.43 -122.72 -90.46
CA GLN A 232 -86.17 -122.29 -91.09
C GLN A 232 -85.61 -121.00 -90.44
N LYS A 233 -86.52 -120.09 -90.06
CA LYS A 233 -86.21 -118.89 -89.26
C LYS A 233 -85.77 -119.18 -87.82
N ALA A 234 -85.88 -120.42 -87.34
CA ALA A 234 -85.36 -120.83 -86.03
C ALA A 234 -83.89 -121.27 -86.12
N THR A 235 -83.50 -122.01 -87.15
CA THR A 235 -82.11 -122.47 -87.35
C THR A 235 -81.16 -121.32 -87.66
N GLU A 236 -81.57 -120.37 -88.50
CA GLU A 236 -80.77 -119.16 -88.79
C GLU A 236 -80.60 -118.27 -87.55
N LYS A 237 -81.60 -118.24 -86.64
CA LYS A 237 -81.48 -117.56 -85.35
C LYS A 237 -80.52 -118.29 -84.42
N ALA A 238 -80.51 -119.62 -84.40
CA ALA A 238 -79.61 -120.39 -83.55
C ALA A 238 -78.12 -120.13 -83.87
N GLU A 239 -77.72 -120.14 -85.15
CA GLU A 239 -76.33 -119.81 -85.52
C GLU A 239 -75.95 -118.36 -85.19
N ASN A 240 -76.84 -117.41 -85.42
CA ASN A 240 -76.56 -116.00 -85.12
C ASN A 240 -76.49 -115.75 -83.61
N LEU A 241 -77.31 -116.46 -82.81
CA LEU A 241 -77.22 -116.44 -81.36
C LEU A 241 -75.92 -117.08 -80.86
N GLN A 242 -75.43 -118.16 -81.47
CA GLN A 242 -74.13 -118.75 -81.12
C GLN A 242 -72.98 -117.77 -81.39
N LYS A 243 -72.91 -117.21 -82.60
CA LYS A 243 -71.88 -116.19 -82.96
C LYS A 243 -71.95 -114.97 -82.03
N HIS A 244 -73.15 -114.57 -81.61
CA HIS A 244 -73.32 -113.49 -80.65
C HIS A 244 -72.88 -113.89 -79.23
N LEU A 245 -73.13 -115.13 -78.81
CA LEU A 245 -72.68 -115.69 -77.53
C LEU A 245 -71.15 -115.74 -77.48
N ASP A 246 -70.50 -116.24 -78.52
CA ASP A 246 -69.03 -116.31 -78.62
C ASP A 246 -68.42 -114.89 -78.56
N SER A 247 -69.05 -113.91 -79.24
CA SER A 247 -68.64 -112.49 -79.15
C SER A 247 -68.89 -111.86 -77.77
N VAL A 248 -69.87 -112.34 -76.99
CA VAL A 248 -70.12 -111.89 -75.61
C VAL A 248 -69.12 -112.52 -74.66
N ILE A 249 -68.78 -113.80 -74.84
CA ILE A 249 -67.75 -114.49 -74.05
C ILE A 249 -66.38 -113.81 -74.24
N ALA A 250 -65.99 -113.48 -75.48
CA ALA A 250 -64.76 -112.73 -75.73
C ALA A 250 -64.75 -111.36 -75.02
N LYS A 251 -65.82 -110.59 -75.14
CA LYS A 251 -65.95 -109.28 -74.46
C LYS A 251 -65.99 -109.39 -72.93
N GLN A 252 -66.57 -110.46 -72.40
CA GLN A 252 -66.55 -110.74 -70.97
C GLN A 252 -65.12 -111.03 -70.52
N GLN A 253 -64.38 -111.87 -71.25
CA GLN A 253 -63.00 -112.19 -70.94
C GLN A 253 -62.06 -110.96 -71.03
N ASP A 254 -62.27 -110.08 -72.03
CA ASP A 254 -61.59 -108.79 -72.11
C ASP A 254 -61.92 -107.88 -70.92
N ALA A 255 -63.18 -107.83 -70.49
CA ALA A 255 -63.62 -107.06 -69.33
C ALA A 255 -63.11 -107.63 -68.00
N ASP A 256 -63.06 -108.96 -67.84
CA ASP A 256 -62.51 -109.64 -66.68
C ASP A 256 -60.99 -109.39 -66.56
N ASN A 257 -60.26 -109.45 -67.69
CA ASN A 257 -58.85 -109.07 -67.74
C ASN A 257 -58.63 -107.60 -67.33
N ALA A 258 -59.45 -106.68 -67.87
CA ALA A 258 -59.39 -105.26 -67.52
C ALA A 258 -59.76 -104.99 -66.04
N PHE A 259 -60.70 -105.76 -65.49
CA PHE A 259 -61.05 -105.70 -64.07
C PHE A 259 -59.88 -106.16 -63.19
N VAL A 260 -59.19 -107.25 -63.56
CA VAL A 260 -57.99 -107.71 -62.84
C VAL A 260 -56.87 -106.67 -62.88
N THR A 261 -56.59 -106.02 -64.02
CA THR A 261 -55.58 -104.95 -64.08
C THR A 261 -55.96 -103.76 -63.20
N LEU A 262 -57.21 -103.30 -63.27
CA LEU A 262 -57.71 -102.23 -62.41
C LEU A 262 -57.69 -102.63 -60.92
N GLN A 263 -57.89 -103.90 -60.59
CA GLN A 263 -57.80 -104.40 -59.21
C GLN A 263 -56.35 -104.39 -58.71
N THR A 264 -55.37 -104.73 -59.56
CA THR A 264 -53.94 -104.61 -59.21
C THR A 264 -53.47 -103.15 -59.12
N GLU A 265 -53.97 -102.25 -59.97
CA GLU A 265 -53.66 -100.82 -59.90
C GLU A 265 -54.24 -100.18 -58.63
N ASN A 266 -55.50 -100.49 -58.28
CA ASN A 266 -56.09 -100.03 -57.01
C ASN A 266 -55.35 -100.57 -55.78
N ALA A 267 -54.83 -101.80 -55.82
CA ALA A 267 -53.99 -102.34 -54.74
C ALA A 267 -52.67 -101.56 -54.60
N GLY A 268 -51.98 -101.25 -55.70
CA GLY A 268 -50.76 -100.43 -55.66
C GLY A 268 -51.01 -99.02 -55.14
N LEU A 269 -52.11 -98.37 -55.56
CA LEU A 269 -52.51 -97.05 -55.06
C LEU A 269 -52.93 -97.07 -53.57
N GLN A 270 -53.46 -98.19 -53.08
CA GLN A 270 -53.76 -98.39 -51.66
C GLN A 270 -52.46 -98.48 -50.84
N ASP A 271 -51.48 -99.26 -51.30
CA ASP A 271 -50.16 -99.40 -50.66
C ASP A 271 -49.39 -98.06 -50.66
N GLU A 272 -49.40 -97.31 -51.77
CA GLU A 272 -48.80 -95.96 -51.84
C GLU A 272 -49.48 -94.97 -50.88
N LEU A 273 -50.81 -95.03 -50.74
CA LEU A 273 -51.56 -94.19 -49.81
C LEU A 273 -51.23 -94.52 -48.35
N ASP A 274 -51.16 -95.81 -47.99
CA ASP A 274 -50.81 -96.23 -46.63
C ASP A 274 -49.33 -95.90 -46.29
N GLN A 275 -48.40 -95.98 -47.26
CA GLN A 275 -47.04 -95.46 -47.09
C GLN A 275 -47.04 -93.95 -46.84
N MET A 276 -47.74 -93.15 -47.66
CA MET A 276 -47.83 -91.70 -47.49
C MET A 276 -48.46 -91.33 -46.13
N ILE A 277 -49.41 -92.12 -45.63
CA ILE A 277 -50.00 -91.95 -44.30
C ILE A 277 -48.98 -92.28 -43.19
N ALA A 278 -48.11 -93.28 -43.37
CA ALA A 278 -47.04 -93.60 -42.43
C ALA A 278 -45.98 -92.46 -42.38
N GLU A 279 -45.49 -92.01 -43.54
CA GLU A 279 -44.53 -90.91 -43.63
C GLU A 279 -45.07 -89.61 -43.00
N ASN A 280 -46.35 -89.29 -43.22
CA ASN A 280 -46.97 -88.12 -42.56
C ASN A 280 -47.06 -88.28 -41.02
N LYS A 281 -47.28 -89.49 -40.48
CA LYS A 281 -47.26 -89.73 -39.03
C LYS A 281 -45.86 -89.51 -38.44
N GLU A 282 -44.81 -90.04 -39.08
CA GLU A 282 -43.43 -89.82 -38.65
C GLU A 282 -43.03 -88.34 -38.72
N LEU A 283 -43.44 -87.64 -39.80
CA LEU A 283 -43.24 -86.20 -39.93
C LEU A 283 -43.95 -85.42 -38.82
N HIS A 284 -45.22 -85.74 -38.51
CA HIS A 284 -45.95 -85.13 -37.40
C HIS A 284 -45.31 -85.40 -36.04
N GLU A 285 -44.84 -86.62 -35.77
CA GLU A 285 -44.10 -86.94 -34.55
C GLU A 285 -42.78 -86.15 -34.46
N SER A 286 -42.01 -86.08 -35.54
CA SER A 286 -40.75 -85.33 -35.56
C SER A 286 -40.98 -83.83 -35.35
N LEU A 287 -42.03 -83.26 -35.95
CA LEU A 287 -42.42 -81.87 -35.77
C LEU A 287 -42.86 -81.60 -34.32
N THR A 288 -43.61 -82.52 -33.72
CA THR A 288 -44.05 -82.41 -32.31
C THR A 288 -42.86 -82.45 -31.35
N LYS A 289 -41.90 -83.34 -31.58
CA LYS A 289 -40.64 -83.44 -30.81
C LYS A 289 -39.81 -82.14 -30.94
N VAL A 290 -39.74 -81.56 -32.15
CA VAL A 290 -39.06 -80.27 -32.40
C VAL A 290 -39.79 -79.09 -31.75
N LEU A 291 -41.13 -79.08 -31.74
CA LEU A 291 -41.93 -78.04 -31.06
C LEU A 291 -41.69 -78.06 -29.55
N HIS A 292 -41.79 -79.22 -28.89
CA HIS A 292 -41.50 -79.32 -27.45
C HIS A 292 -40.06 -78.91 -27.11
N ALA A 293 -39.07 -79.37 -27.87
CA ALA A 293 -37.67 -78.96 -27.67
C ALA A 293 -37.46 -77.44 -27.84
N LYS A 294 -38.23 -76.80 -28.73
CA LYS A 294 -38.23 -75.33 -28.90
C LYS A 294 -38.93 -74.63 -27.73
N ASP A 295 -40.06 -75.13 -27.27
CA ASP A 295 -40.82 -74.54 -26.15
C ASP A 295 -40.00 -74.59 -24.84
N ASP A 296 -39.30 -75.70 -24.58
CA ASP A 296 -38.39 -75.81 -23.43
C ASP A 296 -37.14 -74.93 -23.59
N ALA A 297 -36.59 -74.77 -24.80
CA ALA A 297 -35.53 -73.80 -25.05
C ALA A 297 -35.99 -72.35 -24.83
N VAL A 298 -37.24 -72.01 -25.18
CA VAL A 298 -37.85 -70.71 -24.90
C VAL A 298 -38.07 -70.50 -23.40
N ARG A 299 -38.54 -71.50 -22.66
CA ARG A 299 -38.65 -71.44 -21.19
C ARG A 299 -37.32 -71.12 -20.53
N GLN A 300 -36.26 -71.87 -20.86
CA GLN A 300 -34.93 -71.60 -20.32
C GLN A 300 -34.36 -70.24 -20.75
N ALA A 301 -34.78 -69.68 -21.90
CA ALA A 301 -34.39 -68.34 -22.31
C ALA A 301 -35.07 -67.28 -21.43
N VAL A 302 -36.38 -67.41 -21.16
CA VAL A 302 -37.14 -66.53 -20.27
C VAL A 302 -36.61 -66.60 -18.83
N GLU A 303 -36.31 -67.79 -18.31
CA GLU A 303 -35.72 -67.97 -16.98
C GLU A 303 -34.35 -67.26 -16.85
N ARG A 304 -33.50 -67.34 -17.88
CA ARG A 304 -32.24 -66.59 -17.93
C ARG A 304 -32.48 -65.08 -18.00
N GLU A 305 -33.47 -64.62 -18.78
CA GLU A 305 -33.83 -63.20 -18.87
C GLU A 305 -34.35 -62.64 -17.53
N GLU A 306 -35.17 -63.40 -16.79
CA GLU A 306 -35.60 -63.03 -15.44
C GLU A 306 -34.43 -62.98 -14.44
N MET A 307 -33.50 -63.93 -14.50
CA MET A 307 -32.31 -63.92 -13.64
C MET A 307 -31.39 -62.74 -13.94
N LEU A 308 -31.23 -62.38 -15.22
CA LEU A 308 -30.51 -61.18 -15.64
C LEU A 308 -31.20 -59.90 -15.16
N LYS A 309 -32.54 -59.79 -15.27
CA LYS A 309 -33.31 -58.66 -14.70
C LYS A 309 -33.08 -58.51 -13.20
N ARG A 310 -33.24 -59.60 -12.43
CA ARG A 310 -32.96 -59.62 -10.97
C ARG A 310 -31.53 -59.16 -10.64
N LYS A 311 -30.53 -59.54 -11.45
CA LYS A 311 -29.14 -59.09 -11.25
C LYS A 311 -28.95 -57.63 -11.64
N VAL A 312 -29.61 -57.12 -12.69
CA VAL A 312 -29.62 -55.70 -13.04
C VAL A 312 -30.26 -54.86 -11.92
N ASP A 313 -31.42 -55.27 -11.40
CA ASP A 313 -32.09 -54.59 -10.29
C ASP A 313 -31.20 -54.55 -9.04
N SER A 314 -30.52 -55.66 -8.73
CA SER A 314 -29.53 -55.73 -7.64
C SER A 314 -28.34 -54.79 -7.85
N LEU A 315 -27.81 -54.68 -9.08
CA LEU A 315 -26.69 -53.78 -9.42
C LEU A 315 -27.12 -52.31 -9.43
N LEU A 316 -28.38 -52.00 -9.77
CA LEU A 316 -28.94 -50.65 -9.68
C LEU A 316 -29.09 -50.21 -8.22
N LEU A 317 -29.54 -51.11 -7.33
CA LEU A 317 -29.61 -50.85 -5.89
C LEU A 317 -28.22 -50.65 -5.27
N GLU A 318 -27.25 -51.50 -5.63
CA GLU A 318 -25.85 -51.39 -5.21
C GLU A 318 -25.21 -50.06 -5.69
N LYS A 319 -25.43 -49.69 -6.96
CA LYS A 319 -25.02 -48.40 -7.52
C LYS A 319 -25.64 -47.22 -6.76
N GLN A 320 -26.90 -47.31 -6.36
CA GLN A 320 -27.55 -46.25 -5.57
C GLN A 320 -26.94 -46.15 -4.16
N GLN A 321 -26.70 -47.27 -3.49
CA GLN A 321 -26.03 -47.29 -2.19
C GLN A 321 -24.61 -46.70 -2.25
N LEU A 322 -23.84 -46.99 -3.30
CA LEU A 322 -22.52 -46.40 -3.53
C LEU A 322 -22.60 -44.90 -3.82
N PHE A 323 -23.63 -44.43 -4.53
CA PHE A 323 -23.87 -43.00 -4.76
C PHE A 323 -24.21 -42.27 -3.46
N ASP A 324 -25.15 -42.79 -2.66
CA ASP A 324 -25.55 -42.21 -1.38
C ASP A 324 -24.37 -42.17 -0.38
N LEU A 325 -23.53 -43.22 -0.38
CA LEU A 325 -22.31 -43.28 0.42
C LEU A 325 -21.24 -42.29 -0.08
N SER A 326 -21.11 -42.10 -1.40
CA SER A 326 -20.23 -41.07 -1.98
C SER A 326 -20.67 -39.66 -1.61
N VAL A 327 -21.98 -39.38 -1.60
CA VAL A 327 -22.54 -38.08 -1.15
C VAL A 327 -22.28 -37.88 0.35
N SER A 328 -22.46 -38.91 1.18
CA SER A 328 -22.09 -38.85 2.61
C SER A 328 -20.60 -38.53 2.80
N LYS A 329 -19.71 -39.11 1.98
CA LYS A 329 -18.27 -38.86 2.08
C LYS A 329 -17.84 -37.48 1.58
N GLU A 330 -18.45 -36.93 0.54
CA GLU A 330 -18.16 -35.54 0.16
C GLU A 330 -18.67 -34.55 1.24
N ASN A 331 -19.82 -34.83 1.88
CA ASN A 331 -20.31 -34.04 3.02
C ASN A 331 -19.35 -34.09 4.24
N GLU A 332 -18.80 -35.26 4.57
CA GLU A 332 -17.75 -35.40 5.61
C GLU A 332 -16.49 -34.61 5.24
N ILE A 333 -16.05 -34.70 3.98
CA ILE A 333 -14.89 -33.95 3.47
C ILE A 333 -15.15 -32.44 3.51
N GLU A 334 -16.37 -31.98 3.20
CA GLU A 334 -16.73 -30.56 3.24
C GLU A 334 -16.84 -30.03 4.69
N SER A 335 -17.28 -30.84 5.66
CA SER A 335 -17.14 -30.51 7.09
C SER A 335 -15.67 -30.33 7.46
N ALA A 336 -14.81 -31.32 7.12
CA ALA A 336 -13.38 -31.26 7.41
C ALA A 336 -12.68 -30.08 6.72
N ARG A 337 -13.07 -29.72 5.48
CA ARG A 337 -12.58 -28.50 4.78
C ARG A 337 -12.98 -27.23 5.53
N ASN A 338 -14.21 -27.15 6.06
CA ASN A 338 -14.68 -26.01 6.85
C ASN A 338 -13.98 -25.92 8.22
N GLU A 339 -13.76 -27.05 8.90
CA GLU A 339 -12.99 -27.13 10.15
C GLU A 339 -11.53 -26.70 9.94
N LEU A 340 -10.87 -27.20 8.89
CA LEU A 340 -9.51 -26.78 8.51
C LEU A 340 -9.44 -25.29 8.15
N ARG A 341 -10.47 -24.76 7.50
CA ARG A 341 -10.57 -23.31 7.23
C ARG A 341 -10.67 -22.51 8.52
N ILE A 342 -11.55 -22.89 9.45
CA ILE A 342 -11.68 -22.22 10.76
C ILE A 342 -10.36 -22.25 11.52
N LEU A 343 -9.69 -23.40 11.58
CA LEU A 343 -8.37 -23.54 12.21
C LEU A 343 -7.29 -22.69 11.51
N THR A 344 -7.39 -22.49 10.20
CA THR A 344 -6.48 -21.60 9.44
C THR A 344 -6.73 -20.13 9.77
N GLU A 345 -7.99 -19.70 9.81
CA GLU A 345 -8.39 -18.35 10.25
C GLU A 345 -7.99 -18.09 11.72
N GLU A 346 -8.09 -19.09 12.60
CA GLU A 346 -7.62 -19.03 13.99
C GLU A 346 -6.09 -18.89 14.08
N LEU A 347 -5.35 -19.68 13.29
CA LEU A 347 -3.89 -19.64 13.22
C LEU A 347 -3.37 -18.30 12.67
N GLU A 348 -4.09 -17.65 11.74
CA GLU A 348 -3.76 -16.30 11.30
C GLU A 348 -4.03 -15.24 12.37
N LYS A 349 -5.15 -15.33 13.10
CA LYS A 349 -5.39 -14.45 14.27
C LYS A 349 -4.26 -14.61 15.30
N GLN A 350 -3.84 -15.85 15.60
CA GLN A 350 -2.77 -16.11 16.55
C GLN A 350 -1.42 -15.57 16.03
N LYS A 351 -1.03 -15.83 14.78
CA LYS A 351 0.18 -15.23 14.17
C LYS A 351 0.18 -13.71 14.21
N ASN A 352 -0.97 -13.06 14.07
CA ASN A 352 -1.08 -11.61 14.17
C ASN A 352 -1.03 -11.11 15.62
N ALA A 353 -1.58 -11.87 16.59
CA ALA A 353 -1.38 -11.61 18.00
C ALA A 353 0.09 -11.78 18.43
N ASP A 354 0.77 -12.81 17.93
CA ASP A 354 2.21 -13.05 18.17
C ASP A 354 3.08 -11.92 17.60
N LYS A 355 2.77 -11.41 16.40
CA LYS A 355 3.41 -10.21 15.85
C LYS A 355 3.23 -8.99 16.75
N MET A 356 1.98 -8.68 17.12
CA MET A 356 1.68 -7.58 18.05
C MET A 356 2.42 -7.75 19.39
N LEU A 357 2.53 -8.99 19.90
CA LEU A 357 3.31 -9.29 21.09
C LEU A 357 4.81 -9.00 20.87
N THR A 358 5.41 -9.43 19.76
CA THR A 358 6.81 -9.10 19.45
C THR A 358 7.04 -7.59 19.28
N GLU A 359 6.13 -6.86 18.64
CA GLU A 359 6.21 -5.40 18.49
C GLU A 359 6.10 -4.68 19.85
N THR A 360 5.23 -5.16 20.75
CA THR A 360 5.15 -4.61 22.12
C THR A 360 6.35 -4.96 22.99
N LEU A 361 6.98 -6.13 22.79
CA LEU A 361 8.24 -6.50 23.46
C LEU A 361 9.42 -5.65 22.95
N ASP A 362 9.51 -5.41 21.63
CA ASP A 362 10.48 -4.49 21.03
C ASP A 362 10.29 -3.05 21.53
N ALA A 363 9.04 -2.57 21.59
CA ALA A 363 8.71 -1.26 22.14
C ALA A 363 9.07 -1.16 23.63
N LYS A 364 8.80 -2.21 24.41
CA LYS A 364 9.20 -2.31 25.82
C LYS A 364 10.72 -2.29 25.97
N ALA A 365 11.47 -3.06 25.18
CA ALA A 365 12.93 -3.08 25.22
C ALA A 365 13.54 -1.71 24.86
N ARG A 366 12.96 -0.98 23.90
CA ARG A 366 13.35 0.41 23.58
C ARG A 366 13.06 1.37 24.73
N LEU A 367 11.92 1.21 25.41
CA LEU A 367 11.58 2.01 26.60
C LEU A 367 12.49 1.69 27.79
N GLU A 368 12.85 0.42 28.01
CA GLU A 368 13.80 0.02 29.06
C GLU A 368 15.22 0.52 28.77
N ALA A 369 15.66 0.52 27.51
CA ALA A 369 16.92 1.13 27.11
C ALA A 369 16.93 2.66 27.34
N ALA A 370 15.87 3.37 26.92
CA ALA A 370 15.73 4.80 27.15
C ALA A 370 15.59 5.16 28.64
N LEU A 371 14.99 4.28 29.45
CA LEU A 371 14.94 4.42 30.90
C LEU A 371 16.33 4.27 31.51
N SER A 372 17.11 3.26 31.11
CA SER A 372 18.51 3.10 31.56
C SER A 372 19.38 4.29 31.17
N GLU A 373 19.24 4.82 29.94
CA GLU A 373 19.97 6.01 29.51
C GLU A 373 19.57 7.25 30.33
N SER A 374 18.28 7.41 30.64
CA SER A 374 17.78 8.44 31.55
C SER A 374 18.30 8.26 32.99
N GLU A 375 18.38 7.04 33.50
CA GLU A 375 18.99 6.74 34.79
C GLU A 375 20.49 7.06 34.82
N ASP A 376 21.22 6.82 33.73
CA ASP A 376 22.63 7.20 33.59
C ASP A 376 22.83 8.71 33.48
N GLN A 377 21.95 9.41 32.75
CA GLN A 377 21.89 10.88 32.76
C GLN A 377 21.64 11.39 34.18
N VAL A 378 20.67 10.84 34.92
CA VAL A 378 20.38 11.21 36.33
C VAL A 378 21.55 10.86 37.26
N ARG A 379 22.26 9.74 37.05
CA ARG A 379 23.49 9.39 37.79
C ARG A 379 24.59 10.44 37.56
N SER A 380 24.83 10.82 36.30
CA SER A 380 25.84 11.84 35.96
C SER A 380 25.47 13.23 36.50
N LEU A 381 24.19 13.62 36.44
CA LEU A 381 23.70 14.88 37.01
C LEU A 381 23.83 14.91 38.53
N LYS A 382 23.52 13.81 39.24
CA LYS A 382 23.77 13.70 40.69
C LYS A 382 25.26 13.81 41.04
N GLN A 383 26.14 13.21 40.23
CA GLN A 383 27.59 13.35 40.41
C GLN A 383 28.04 14.79 40.20
N ASN A 384 27.53 15.48 39.18
CA ASN A 384 27.84 16.88 38.90
C ASN A 384 27.32 17.82 39.99
N ILE A 385 26.09 17.60 40.50
CA ILE A 385 25.55 18.33 41.66
C ILE A 385 26.46 18.14 42.87
N GLY A 386 26.84 16.90 43.21
CA GLY A 386 27.78 16.64 44.31
C GLY A 386 29.18 17.24 44.11
N ASN A 387 29.62 17.46 42.87
CA ASN A 387 30.86 18.17 42.56
C ASN A 387 30.72 19.68 42.79
N GLU A 388 29.62 20.29 42.36
CA GLU A 388 29.34 21.72 42.61
C GLU A 388 28.99 21.99 44.09
N GLU A 389 28.40 21.05 44.83
CA GLU A 389 28.23 21.13 46.29
C GLU A 389 29.59 21.17 47.01
N ARG A 390 30.57 20.35 46.58
CA ARG A 390 31.94 20.42 47.12
C ARG A 390 32.62 21.75 46.79
N ARG A 391 32.53 22.22 45.53
CA ARG A 391 32.99 23.56 45.13
C ARG A 391 32.34 24.68 45.94
N SER A 392 31.04 24.58 46.21
CA SER A 392 30.31 25.54 47.04
C SER A 392 30.82 25.52 48.49
N GLY A 393 31.11 24.34 49.05
CA GLY A 393 31.75 24.20 50.36
C GLY A 393 33.17 24.78 50.41
N GLU A 394 33.99 24.54 49.37
CA GLU A 394 35.33 25.13 49.20
C GLU A 394 35.25 26.66 49.11
N LEU A 395 34.36 27.19 48.27
CA LEU A 395 34.10 28.62 48.13
C LEU A 395 33.62 29.23 49.45
N GLN A 396 32.66 28.63 50.16
CA GLN A 396 32.23 29.08 51.49
C GLN A 396 33.36 29.07 52.52
N SER A 397 34.30 28.10 52.45
CA SER A 397 35.48 28.10 53.31
C SER A 397 36.44 29.25 52.98
N SER A 398 36.59 29.59 51.69
CA SER A 398 37.38 30.74 51.25
C SER A 398 36.73 32.07 51.63
N VAL A 399 35.40 32.18 51.57
CA VAL A 399 34.63 33.36 52.00
C VAL A 399 34.83 33.59 53.49
N LYS A 400 34.70 32.56 54.35
CA LYS A 400 34.98 32.67 55.80
C LYS A 400 36.41 33.12 56.13
N LEU A 401 37.37 32.71 55.30
CA LEU A 401 38.77 33.12 55.45
C LEU A 401 39.00 34.57 54.98
N LEU A 402 38.24 35.05 53.99
CA LEU A 402 38.21 36.45 53.56
C LEU A 402 37.46 37.34 54.56
N GLU A 403 36.35 36.90 55.14
CA GLU A 403 35.64 37.57 56.25
C GLU A 403 36.60 37.77 57.45
N SER A 404 37.28 36.70 57.86
CA SER A 404 38.32 36.74 58.91
C SER A 404 39.48 37.69 58.57
N ARG A 405 39.77 37.90 57.27
CA ARG A 405 40.80 38.84 56.80
C ARG A 405 40.29 40.29 56.82
N ILE A 406 39.01 40.52 56.55
CA ILE A 406 38.36 41.83 56.64
C ILE A 406 38.28 42.28 58.10
N ASP A 407 37.92 41.41 59.04
CA ASP A 407 37.90 41.72 60.48
C ASP A 407 39.27 42.19 61.01
N LEU A 408 40.36 41.58 60.53
CA LEU A 408 41.73 42.00 60.86
C LEU A 408 42.06 43.38 60.28
N LEU A 409 41.71 43.65 59.01
CA LEU A 409 41.93 44.94 58.35
C LEU A 409 41.07 46.07 58.99
N GLU A 410 39.85 45.75 59.42
CA GLU A 410 38.99 46.64 60.22
C GLU A 410 39.63 47.02 61.56
N LYS A 411 40.34 46.07 62.20
CA LYS A 411 41.03 46.30 63.46
C LYS A 411 42.28 47.16 63.25
N GLU A 412 43.12 46.83 62.26
CA GLU A 412 44.27 47.65 61.87
C GLU A 412 43.85 49.10 61.52
N LYS A 413 42.73 49.27 60.81
CA LYS A 413 42.14 50.59 60.50
C LYS A 413 41.74 51.37 61.76
N LYS A 414 41.18 50.71 62.79
CA LYS A 414 40.81 51.34 64.07
C LYS A 414 42.06 51.76 64.85
N ASP A 415 43.09 50.92 64.88
CA ASP A 415 44.38 51.22 65.53
C ASP A 415 45.11 52.40 64.84
N VAL A 416 45.05 52.50 63.50
CA VAL A 416 45.60 53.63 62.73
C VAL A 416 44.83 54.94 63.01
N SER A 417 43.50 54.91 63.13
CA SER A 417 42.72 56.10 63.51
C SER A 417 43.10 56.61 64.91
N ALA A 418 43.30 55.72 65.88
CA ALA A 418 43.73 56.11 67.23
C ALA A 418 45.14 56.74 67.26
N LEU A 419 46.04 56.30 66.36
CA LEU A 419 47.35 56.94 66.18
C LEU A 419 47.26 58.35 65.55
N LEU A 420 46.28 58.58 64.67
CA LEU A 420 46.01 59.89 64.07
C LEU A 420 45.49 60.89 65.10
N GLU A 421 44.48 60.54 65.92
CA GLU A 421 44.00 61.42 67.01
C GLU A 421 45.12 61.80 67.99
N LYS A 422 45.97 60.82 68.33
CA LYS A 422 47.13 61.03 69.20
C LYS A 422 48.15 61.99 68.60
N LYS A 423 48.29 62.03 67.26
CA LYS A 423 49.15 62.98 66.55
C LYS A 423 48.55 64.38 66.39
N SER A 424 47.22 64.52 66.26
CA SER A 424 46.60 65.86 66.25
C SER A 424 46.77 66.59 67.59
N ALA A 425 46.60 65.88 68.71
CA ALA A 425 46.78 66.47 70.05
C ALA A 425 48.22 66.97 70.31
N GLU A 426 49.22 66.36 69.64
CA GLU A 426 50.63 66.74 69.77
C GLU A 426 50.97 68.01 68.97
N LEU A 427 50.23 68.31 67.89
CA LEU A 427 50.36 69.55 67.11
C LEU A 427 49.75 70.76 67.82
N ASP A 428 48.60 70.61 68.48
CA ASP A 428 47.96 71.71 69.22
C ASP A 428 48.78 72.14 70.46
N ALA A 429 49.57 71.23 71.03
CA ALA A 429 50.52 71.56 72.09
C ALA A 429 51.64 72.51 71.60
N GLN A 430 52.13 72.34 70.36
CA GLN A 430 53.17 73.20 69.79
C GLN A 430 52.65 74.60 69.46
N ARG A 431 51.39 74.73 69.01
CA ARG A 431 50.79 76.02 68.63
C ARG A 431 50.74 77.03 69.78
N LYS A 432 50.41 76.59 70.98
CA LYS A 432 50.40 77.45 72.18
C LYS A 432 51.80 77.98 72.54
N GLN A 433 52.85 77.21 72.27
CA GLN A 433 54.22 77.62 72.56
C GLN A 433 54.75 78.69 71.57
N THR A 434 54.21 78.75 70.35
CA THR A 434 54.51 79.83 69.40
C THR A 434 53.82 81.15 69.76
N GLU A 435 52.58 81.12 70.26
CA GLU A 435 51.78 82.32 70.57
C GLU A 435 52.44 83.21 71.66
N GLU A 436 53.05 82.61 72.69
CA GLU A 436 53.79 83.35 73.73
C GLU A 436 55.06 84.04 73.19
N THR A 437 55.66 83.53 72.09
CA THR A 437 56.85 84.16 71.48
C THR A 437 56.51 85.34 70.58
N GLU A 438 55.32 85.37 69.96
CA GLU A 438 54.89 86.50 69.15
C GLU A 438 54.51 87.74 69.97
N ALA A 439 54.00 87.57 71.19
CA ALA A 439 53.64 88.69 72.06
C ALA A 439 54.86 89.58 72.37
N ASN A 440 55.96 88.96 72.80
CA ASN A 440 57.22 89.62 73.16
C ASN A 440 57.90 90.36 71.99
N LEU A 441 57.54 90.05 70.74
CA LEU A 441 58.05 90.74 69.55
C LEU A 441 57.27 92.02 69.20
N ARG A 442 56.03 92.19 69.69
CA ARG A 442 55.18 93.36 69.37
C ARG A 442 55.58 94.59 70.20
N ASP A 443 55.80 94.43 71.50
CA ASP A 443 56.25 95.53 72.39
C ASP A 443 57.59 96.14 71.95
N MET A 444 58.47 95.34 71.34
CA MET A 444 59.76 95.79 70.79
C MET A 444 59.63 96.62 69.49
N ILE A 445 58.50 96.51 68.77
CA ILE A 445 58.24 97.30 67.56
C ILE A 445 57.77 98.72 67.93
N ASP A 446 56.91 98.87 68.93
CA ASP A 446 56.37 100.18 69.33
C ASP A 446 57.46 101.10 69.91
N ILE A 447 58.39 100.56 70.71
CA ILE A 447 59.55 101.31 71.22
C ILE A 447 60.43 101.80 70.05
N LYS A 448 60.58 101.00 69.00
CA LYS A 448 61.34 101.36 67.80
C LYS A 448 60.64 102.45 66.98
N HIS A 449 59.30 102.44 66.93
CA HIS A 449 58.52 103.46 66.21
C HIS A 449 58.62 104.84 66.88
N GLN A 450 58.53 104.90 68.21
CA GLN A 450 58.63 106.15 68.98
C GLN A 450 60.01 106.83 68.83
N LEU A 451 61.10 106.05 68.75
CA LEU A 451 62.45 106.59 68.52
C LEU A 451 62.67 107.14 67.10
N LEU A 452 61.91 106.70 66.10
CA LEU A 452 62.01 107.22 64.74
C LEU A 452 61.44 108.66 64.66
N VAL A 453 60.21 108.83 65.17
CA VAL A 453 59.48 110.12 65.16
C VAL A 453 60.27 111.23 65.85
N ALA A 454 60.93 110.92 66.97
CA ALA A 454 61.76 111.87 67.71
C ALA A 454 62.97 112.37 66.90
N ASN A 455 63.51 111.56 65.99
CA ASN A 455 64.68 111.89 65.18
C ASN A 455 64.31 112.77 63.97
N ASP A 456 63.18 112.49 63.33
CA ASP A 456 62.67 113.27 62.19
C ASP A 456 62.27 114.70 62.59
N MET A 457 61.67 114.88 63.78
CA MET A 457 61.42 116.22 64.34
C MET A 457 62.72 117.01 64.59
N LEU A 458 63.81 116.33 64.95
CA LEU A 458 65.13 116.94 65.17
C LEU A 458 65.81 117.31 63.85
N ALA A 459 65.52 116.60 62.76
CA ALA A 459 65.92 117.00 61.40
C ALA A 459 65.15 118.26 60.91
N ALA A 460 63.83 118.32 61.13
CA ALA A 460 63.01 119.47 60.75
C ALA A 460 63.48 120.79 61.42
N VAL A 461 63.81 120.74 62.72
CA VAL A 461 64.35 121.91 63.46
C VAL A 461 65.74 122.34 62.96
N LYS A 462 66.54 121.42 62.40
CA LYS A 462 67.82 121.78 61.76
C LYS A 462 67.62 122.48 60.42
N ALA A 463 66.64 122.04 59.62
CA ALA A 463 66.32 122.68 58.34
C ALA A 463 65.89 124.15 58.53
N GLN A 464 64.88 124.41 59.37
CA GLN A 464 64.42 125.77 59.68
C GLN A 464 65.55 126.70 60.17
N ARG A 465 66.52 126.15 60.90
CA ARG A 465 67.69 126.91 61.36
C ARG A 465 68.66 127.27 60.23
N GLN A 466 68.81 126.44 59.20
CA GLN A 466 69.66 126.76 58.04
C GLN A 466 68.99 127.78 57.11
N ASP A 467 67.68 127.65 56.89
CA ASP A 467 66.91 128.60 56.06
C ASP A 467 66.97 130.02 56.64
N LEU A 468 66.81 130.16 57.95
CA LEU A 468 66.97 131.44 58.67
C LEU A 468 68.39 132.03 58.60
N PHE A 469 69.44 131.22 58.36
CA PHE A 469 70.79 131.76 58.11
C PHE A 469 70.96 132.22 56.66
N ALA A 470 70.31 131.57 55.69
CA ALA A 470 70.37 131.97 54.28
C ALA A 470 69.70 133.34 54.05
N GLU A 471 68.53 133.56 54.65
CA GLU A 471 67.82 134.85 54.54
C GLU A 471 68.64 136.01 55.16
N VAL A 472 69.33 135.76 56.28
CA VAL A 472 70.20 136.75 56.96
C VAL A 472 71.48 137.06 56.17
N GLU A 473 71.98 136.16 55.33
CA GLU A 473 73.10 136.45 54.41
C GLU A 473 72.63 137.24 53.19
N LYS A 474 71.42 136.93 52.69
CA LYS A 474 70.76 137.66 51.60
C LYS A 474 70.46 139.11 51.98
N GLU A 475 69.85 139.36 53.14
CA GLU A 475 69.63 140.74 53.66
C GLU A 475 70.95 141.54 53.77
N LYS A 476 72.08 140.92 54.13
CA LYS A 476 73.38 141.60 54.16
C LYS A 476 73.83 142.02 52.76
N SER A 477 73.67 141.15 51.75
CA SER A 477 74.09 141.44 50.37
C SER A 477 73.27 142.59 49.76
N GLU A 478 71.95 142.58 49.94
CA GLU A 478 71.03 143.65 49.53
C GLU A 478 71.39 144.98 50.24
N ARG A 479 71.75 144.91 51.53
CA ARG A 479 72.21 146.09 52.29
C ARG A 479 73.53 146.67 51.77
N THR A 480 74.47 145.85 51.28
CA THR A 480 75.71 146.34 50.66
C THR A 480 75.49 146.97 49.28
N GLU A 481 74.56 146.45 48.47
CA GLU A 481 74.20 147.11 47.21
C GLU A 481 73.57 148.49 47.42
N LEU A 482 72.66 148.61 48.40
CA LEU A 482 72.06 149.89 48.76
C LEU A 482 73.11 150.90 49.24
N GLN A 483 74.17 150.43 49.89
CA GLN A 483 75.28 151.29 50.33
C GLN A 483 76.16 151.79 49.17
N GLN A 484 76.35 150.99 48.11
CA GLN A 484 76.99 151.47 46.88
C GLN A 484 76.10 152.44 46.08
N LYS A 485 74.79 152.16 46.01
CA LYS A 485 73.81 153.05 45.35
C LYS A 485 73.70 154.41 46.06
N LEU A 486 73.87 154.45 47.38
CA LEU A 486 73.96 155.69 48.15
C LEU A 486 75.22 156.50 47.79
N LEU A 487 76.39 155.87 47.72
CA LEU A 487 77.66 156.54 47.43
C LEU A 487 77.63 157.27 46.07
N ILE A 488 77.04 156.64 45.05
CA ILE A 488 76.87 157.22 43.71
C ILE A 488 75.91 158.43 43.73
N SER A 489 74.93 158.46 44.65
CA SER A 489 74.05 159.62 44.84
C SER A 489 74.69 160.79 45.60
N GLU A 490 75.69 160.52 46.45
CA GLU A 490 76.45 161.58 47.14
C GLU A 490 77.46 162.27 46.19
N GLU A 491 78.04 161.54 45.24
CA GLU A 491 78.92 162.14 44.21
C GLU A 491 78.15 163.08 43.26
N THR A 492 76.91 162.75 42.88
CA THR A 492 76.06 163.63 42.07
C THR A 492 75.58 164.86 42.86
N LEU A 493 75.32 164.74 44.17
CA LEU A 493 75.04 165.90 45.03
C LEU A 493 76.25 166.85 45.12
N ARG A 494 77.49 166.35 45.20
CA ARG A 494 78.69 167.19 45.20
C ARG A 494 78.91 167.96 43.88
N GLN A 495 78.43 167.44 42.76
CA GLN A 495 78.43 168.18 41.50
C GLN A 495 77.43 169.36 41.54
N PHE A 496 76.24 169.15 42.11
CA PHE A 496 75.24 170.21 42.33
C PHE A 496 75.72 171.29 43.32
N GLU A 497 76.48 170.94 44.37
CA GLU A 497 77.12 171.91 45.27
C GLU A 497 78.15 172.80 44.55
N ASN A 498 78.80 172.28 43.51
CA ASN A 498 79.82 173.01 42.74
C ASN A 498 79.19 174.05 41.81
N ASP A 499 78.07 173.73 41.17
CA ASP A 499 77.33 174.69 40.34
C ASP A 499 76.74 175.83 41.19
N GLN A 500 76.20 175.53 42.38
CA GLN A 500 75.78 176.59 43.32
C GLN A 500 76.94 177.51 43.78
N GLN A 501 78.20 177.06 43.74
CA GLN A 501 79.34 177.95 44.02
C GLN A 501 79.59 178.99 42.91
N ILE A 502 79.06 178.78 41.70
CA ILE A 502 79.14 179.75 40.60
C ILE A 502 78.10 180.86 40.83
N ASP A 503 76.84 180.52 41.12
CA ASP A 503 75.78 181.50 41.41
C ASP A 503 76.09 182.35 42.65
N ARG A 504 76.74 181.76 43.66
CA ARG A 504 77.28 182.49 44.83
C ARG A 504 78.27 183.61 44.47
N LYS A 505 78.80 183.70 43.25
CA LYS A 505 79.67 184.80 42.79
C LYS A 505 78.87 185.91 42.11
N ASN A 506 77.92 185.58 41.23
CA ASN A 506 77.15 186.55 40.45
C ASN A 506 76.22 187.40 41.32
N ILE A 507 75.49 186.77 42.26
CA ILE A 507 74.59 187.48 43.19
C ILE A 507 75.37 188.46 44.09
N ARG A 508 76.64 188.15 44.37
CA ARG A 508 77.53 188.98 45.20
C ARG A 508 78.01 190.26 44.50
N ALA A 509 77.94 190.32 43.17
CA ALA A 509 78.21 191.54 42.42
C ALA A 509 77.00 192.49 42.44
N LEU A 510 75.78 191.95 42.35
CA LEU A 510 74.54 192.74 42.29
C LEU A 510 74.11 193.32 43.64
N MET A 511 74.38 192.66 44.77
CA MET A 511 74.01 193.22 46.08
C MET A 511 74.90 194.38 46.53
N ALA A 512 76.17 194.44 46.10
CA ALA A 512 77.04 195.58 46.36
C ALA A 512 76.56 196.89 45.67
N GLU A 513 75.65 196.77 44.70
CA GLU A 513 74.97 197.90 44.03
C GLU A 513 73.66 198.29 44.76
N ILE A 514 73.08 197.37 45.52
CA ILE A 514 71.90 197.61 46.39
C ILE A 514 72.31 198.33 47.69
N ASP A 515 73.51 198.06 48.21
CA ASP A 515 74.13 198.77 49.34
C ASP A 515 74.30 200.29 49.08
N VAL A 516 74.14 200.75 47.84
CA VAL A 516 74.23 202.17 47.44
C VAL A 516 72.85 202.84 47.27
N LEU A 517 71.77 202.06 47.11
CA LEU A 517 70.46 202.56 46.64
C LEU A 517 69.29 202.38 47.64
N LYS A 518 69.55 201.98 48.89
CA LYS A 518 68.50 201.90 49.93
C LYS A 518 68.79 202.53 51.29
N ASP A 519 69.88 203.29 51.40
CA ASP A 519 70.15 204.20 52.53
C ASP A 519 69.05 205.27 52.73
N GLU A 520 68.21 205.51 51.71
CA GLU A 520 67.20 206.58 51.74
C GLU A 520 65.83 206.17 52.31
N LEU A 521 65.45 204.88 52.26
CA LEU A 521 64.05 204.46 52.43
C LEU A 521 63.65 204.18 53.89
N LYS A 522 63.63 205.27 54.66
CA LYS A 522 63.03 205.40 55.99
C LYS A 522 61.64 204.76 56.12
N LYS A 523 61.44 204.09 57.27
CA LYS A 523 60.15 203.68 57.88
C LYS A 523 59.32 202.70 57.06
N ASN A 524 58.56 201.87 57.80
CA ASN A 524 57.39 201.13 57.30
C ASN A 524 57.75 200.11 56.17
N SER A 525 56.88 199.17 55.83
CA SER A 525 55.75 198.57 56.56
C SER A 525 55.52 197.17 55.96
N ARG A 526 54.84 196.32 56.74
CA ARG A 526 53.97 195.20 56.38
C ARG A 526 53.72 194.86 54.90
N ASP A 527 53.26 193.62 54.77
CA ASP A 527 52.08 193.21 53.98
C ASP A 527 52.27 192.88 52.50
N SER A 528 51.28 192.11 52.04
CA SER A 528 50.79 191.98 50.67
C SER A 528 51.66 191.31 49.59
N ARG A 529 51.08 190.54 48.66
CA ARG A 529 49.87 189.66 48.62
C ARG A 529 49.72 189.16 47.17
N PHE A 530 49.06 188.00 47.00
CA PHE A 530 48.47 187.48 45.75
C PHE A 530 49.49 187.08 44.65
N LEU A 531 49.24 186.10 43.76
CA LEU A 531 48.13 185.13 43.67
C LEU A 531 48.73 183.69 43.48
N ASP A 532 48.46 182.75 42.55
CA ASP A 532 47.55 182.59 41.40
C ASP A 532 47.29 181.09 41.10
N GLU A 533 46.45 180.75 40.11
CA GLU A 533 46.03 179.38 39.69
C GLU A 533 46.50 179.02 38.25
N PRO A 534 46.19 177.85 37.63
CA PRO A 534 45.43 176.62 38.03
C PRO A 534 46.38 175.42 38.34
N GLU A 535 46.11 174.09 38.35
CA GLU A 535 45.04 173.02 38.28
C GLU A 535 45.82 171.70 38.67
N GLU A 536 45.39 170.47 39.00
CA GLU A 536 44.24 169.62 39.40
C GLU A 536 44.91 168.27 39.88
N LEU A 537 44.35 167.20 40.47
CA LEU A 537 43.32 166.82 41.47
C LEU A 537 43.61 165.30 41.77
N ASP A 538 43.26 164.55 42.82
CA ASP A 538 42.61 164.65 44.15
C ASP A 538 43.12 163.39 44.95
N TRP A 539 42.96 163.09 46.25
CA TRP A 539 42.18 163.63 47.38
C TRP A 539 42.90 163.41 48.74
N LEU A 540 42.30 162.67 49.70
CA LEU A 540 42.65 162.59 51.14
C LEU A 540 42.62 161.10 51.65
N VAL A 541 42.85 160.68 52.92
CA VAL A 541 42.85 161.32 54.26
C VAL A 541 43.82 160.57 55.26
N PRO A 542 44.48 161.26 56.22
CA PRO A 542 45.19 160.66 57.39
C PRO A 542 44.30 160.65 58.69
N THR A 543 44.69 160.33 59.95
CA THR A 543 45.95 160.49 60.73
C THR A 543 46.14 159.50 61.92
N ARG A 544 47.39 159.46 62.45
CA ARG A 544 47.88 159.46 63.88
C ARG A 544 46.87 159.73 65.04
N PRO A 545 47.26 159.59 66.35
CA PRO A 545 48.08 158.56 67.06
C PRO A 545 47.63 158.25 68.55
N ASP A 546 48.42 157.43 69.30
CA ASP A 546 48.56 157.39 70.80
C ASP A 546 47.30 157.07 71.68
N THR A 547 47.32 156.64 72.96
CA THR A 547 48.35 156.23 73.97
C THR A 547 47.73 155.17 74.95
N PRO A 548 48.45 154.54 75.90
CA PRO A 548 47.97 153.33 76.58
C PRO A 548 47.27 153.55 77.95
N GLU A 549 45.98 153.90 77.98
CA GLU A 549 45.11 153.63 79.16
C GLU A 549 43.58 153.60 78.86
N GLU A 550 43.09 152.65 78.04
CA GLU A 550 41.67 152.21 78.04
C GLU A 550 41.56 150.84 77.31
N ILE A 551 41.66 149.69 77.99
CA ILE A 551 40.67 149.00 78.84
C ILE A 551 39.62 148.20 78.04
N ALA A 552 39.46 146.92 78.40
CA ALA A 552 38.77 145.89 77.61
C ALA A 552 37.23 146.06 77.48
N ARG A 553 36.70 145.95 76.24
CA ARG A 553 35.34 145.44 75.98
C ARG A 553 35.05 145.00 74.52
N LYS A 554 34.44 143.82 74.40
CA LYS A 554 33.74 143.21 73.21
C LYS A 554 34.61 142.80 72.00
N LYS A 555 34.39 141.69 71.26
CA LYS A 555 33.38 140.58 71.19
C LYS A 555 32.04 140.83 70.45
N ALA A 556 31.90 140.37 69.19
CA ALA A 556 30.65 139.92 68.54
C ALA A 556 30.84 139.20 67.15
N GLU A 557 29.98 138.21 66.82
CA GLU A 557 29.68 137.58 65.47
C GLU A 557 30.78 136.73 64.73
N LYS A 558 30.58 135.67 63.87
CA LYS A 558 29.46 134.90 63.20
C LYS A 558 29.97 133.47 62.68
N LYS A 559 29.15 132.51 62.14
CA LYS A 559 29.59 131.11 61.68
C LYS A 559 28.61 130.28 60.75
N LEU A 560 29.06 129.33 59.87
CA LEU A 560 28.21 128.32 59.10
C LEU A 560 28.95 127.10 58.36
N GLN A 561 28.29 125.91 58.15
CA GLN A 561 28.48 124.74 57.16
C GLN A 561 29.09 123.29 57.48
N GLU A 562 29.48 122.43 56.48
CA GLU A 562 29.14 120.95 56.22
C GLU A 562 30.21 120.07 55.39
N LYS A 563 30.23 118.75 54.93
CA LYS A 563 29.44 117.42 54.91
C LYS A 563 30.12 116.13 54.22
N GLU A 564 29.66 114.86 54.49
CA GLU A 564 29.44 113.56 53.66
C GLU A 564 30.57 112.74 52.86
N LEU A 565 30.58 111.43 52.35
CA LEU A 565 29.84 110.08 52.42
C LEU A 565 30.45 108.79 51.62
N MET A 566 30.05 107.49 51.90
CA MET A 566 30.04 106.12 51.14
C MET A 566 31.33 105.27 50.68
N ALA A 567 31.39 103.97 50.19
CA ALA A 567 30.73 102.59 50.40
C ALA A 567 31.27 101.33 49.52
N GLU A 568 30.67 100.08 49.58
CA GLU A 568 30.64 98.80 48.68
C GLU A 568 31.63 97.52 48.68
N GLU A 569 31.26 96.30 48.10
CA GLU A 569 31.94 94.90 48.15
C GLU A 569 31.61 93.80 46.99
N GLU A 570 32.03 92.48 47.08
CA GLU A 570 31.58 91.15 46.45
C GLU A 570 32.44 90.18 45.48
N LYS A 571 31.88 89.05 44.92
CA LYS A 571 32.40 87.61 45.00
C LYS A 571 32.02 86.51 43.88
N THR A 572 32.67 85.30 43.83
CA THR A 572 32.27 83.89 43.32
C THR A 572 32.33 83.34 41.84
N GLU A 573 32.32 81.98 41.64
CA GLU A 573 32.14 81.16 40.38
C GLU A 573 31.53 79.71 40.63
N VAL A 574 31.03 78.94 39.61
CA VAL A 574 29.96 77.88 39.72
C VAL A 574 30.09 76.57 38.85
N LYS A 575 29.28 75.51 39.12
CA LYS A 575 29.28 74.13 38.52
C LYS A 575 27.86 73.55 38.17
N PRO A 576 27.68 72.64 37.15
CA PRO A 576 26.41 71.98 36.75
C PRO A 576 26.30 70.42 36.96
N ASP A 577 25.25 69.72 36.46
CA ASP A 577 24.88 68.30 36.76
C ASP A 577 24.24 67.43 35.60
N PRO A 578 24.08 66.08 35.72
CA PRO A 578 23.77 65.12 34.61
C PRO A 578 22.41 64.31 34.67
N SER A 579 22.13 63.43 33.68
CA SER A 579 20.89 62.61 33.52
C SER A 579 21.04 61.44 32.49
N GLN A 580 20.23 60.35 32.36
CA GLN A 580 19.10 59.78 33.14
C GLN A 580 18.79 58.28 32.78
N MET A 581 18.13 57.55 33.72
CA MET A 581 16.97 56.58 33.65
C MET A 581 16.56 55.83 32.34
N SER A 582 15.84 54.68 32.33
CA SER A 582 15.37 53.70 33.38
C SER A 582 14.68 52.46 32.76
N LEU A 583 14.57 51.37 33.53
CA LEU A 583 13.53 50.31 33.58
C LEU A 583 12.50 50.16 32.43
N TRP A 584 12.42 48.95 31.87
CA TRP A 584 11.22 48.08 31.86
C TRP A 584 11.66 46.60 31.82
#